data_AF-A0A7T1TD48-F1
#
_entry.id   AF-A0A7T1TD48-F1
#
_cell.length_a   1.000
_cell.length_b   1.000
_cell.length_c   1.000
_cell.angle_alpha   90.00
_cell.angle_beta   90.00
_cell.angle_gamma   90.00
#
_symmetry.space_group_name_H-M   'P 1'
#
loop_
_entity.id
_entity.type
_entity.pdbx_description
1 polymer ?
#
loop_
_entity_poly.entity_id
_entity_poly.type
_entity_poly.pdbx_seq_one_letter_code
_entity_poly.pdbx_strand_id
1 'polypeptide(L)'
;MRPGAGRAFPLGDWGEPGERLDELYVWVEQRALFIADWYLSDRTLKQWGARALRTGVSLGAAGAAVLPLLTLTGTLPVRHAVWGYLALLGALACICADRYFGLTSGWIRDVATAQAIQRRLETLQYDWASESVREMLGPTEGGASEAAERGLSLLRRFTEDVSEIVRSETADWMLEFRPGPSPLASQPVAVSAARPAEICAAGHNVHRFPAPPGFRPSMPRQRPPEGPL
;
A
#
# COMPACT_ATOMS: atom_id res chain seq x y z
N MET A 1 -14.63 12.43 15.21
CA MET A 1 -15.85 11.84 14.63
C MET A 1 -16.00 10.44 15.22
N ARG A 2 -17.17 10.12 15.76
CA ARG A 2 -17.45 8.82 16.40
C ARG A 2 -17.44 7.70 15.34
N PRO A 3 -16.94 6.49 15.64
CA PRO A 3 -17.24 5.34 14.79
C PRO A 3 -18.75 5.15 14.85
N GLY A 4 -19.44 5.51 13.77
CA GLY A 4 -20.83 5.14 13.60
C GLY A 4 -20.85 3.63 13.57
N ALA A 5 -21.31 3.01 14.67
CA ALA A 5 -21.72 1.63 14.64
C ALA A 5 -22.84 1.55 13.59
N GLY A 6 -22.44 1.19 12.36
CA GLY A 6 -23.37 0.88 11.29
C GLY A 6 -24.37 -0.13 11.82
N ARG A 7 -25.64 0.06 11.42
CA ARG A 7 -26.84 -0.75 11.69
C ARG A 7 -26.67 -1.92 12.67
N ALA A 8 -27.57 -2.04 13.65
CA ALA A 8 -27.67 -3.26 14.45
C ALA A 8 -27.64 -4.50 13.54
N PHE A 9 -26.83 -5.50 13.92
CA PHE A 9 -26.75 -6.77 13.22
C PHE A 9 -28.19 -7.29 13.01
N PRO A 10 -28.59 -7.66 11.78
CA PRO A 10 -29.96 -8.09 11.54
C PRO A 10 -30.22 -9.36 12.36
N LEU A 11 -31.04 -9.22 13.41
CA LEU A 11 -31.49 -10.30 14.28
C LEU A 11 -32.98 -10.49 14.03
N GLY A 12 -33.37 -11.62 13.46
CA GLY A 12 -34.74 -12.11 13.57
C GLY A 12 -35.38 -12.59 12.27
N ASP A 13 -35.86 -13.82 12.36
CA ASP A 13 -36.70 -14.60 11.44
C ASP A 13 -36.01 -15.22 10.20
N TRP A 14 -35.56 -16.47 10.37
CA TRP A 14 -34.95 -17.34 9.35
C TRP A 14 -35.98 -18.15 8.55
N GLY A 15 -37.27 -17.77 8.62
CA GLY A 15 -38.33 -18.41 7.84
C GLY A 15 -38.10 -18.34 6.34
N GLU A 16 -37.42 -17.30 5.86
CA GLU A 16 -37.00 -17.10 4.47
C GLU A 16 -35.48 -16.87 4.43
N PRO A 17 -34.66 -17.94 4.32
CA PRO A 17 -33.21 -17.86 4.49
C PRO A 17 -32.53 -17.02 3.39
N GLY A 18 -33.04 -17.02 2.16
CA GLY A 18 -32.46 -16.29 1.03
C GLY A 18 -32.46 -14.77 1.22
N GLU A 19 -33.62 -14.18 1.54
CA GLU A 19 -33.73 -12.72 1.74
C GLU A 19 -32.86 -12.23 2.90
N ARG A 20 -32.74 -13.03 3.96
CA ARG A 20 -31.91 -12.70 5.14
C ARG A 20 -30.43 -12.76 4.84
N LEU A 21 -30.01 -13.68 3.99
CA LEU A 21 -28.64 -13.78 3.53
C LEU A 21 -28.25 -12.56 2.69
N ASP A 22 -29.14 -12.10 1.82
CA ASP A 22 -28.94 -10.88 1.04
C ASP A 22 -28.87 -9.63 1.95
N GLU A 23 -29.74 -9.52 2.96
CA GLU A 23 -29.66 -8.44 3.95
C GLU A 23 -28.33 -8.44 4.71
N LEU A 24 -27.84 -9.62 5.10
CA LEU A 24 -26.53 -9.78 5.74
C LEU A 24 -25.40 -9.40 4.80
N TYR A 25 -25.46 -9.81 3.53
CA TYR A 25 -24.49 -9.43 2.52
C TYR A 25 -24.41 -7.91 2.37
N VAL A 26 -25.55 -7.22 2.18
CA VAL A 26 -25.60 -5.76 2.06
C VAL A 26 -25.07 -5.08 3.32
N TRP A 27 -25.38 -5.61 4.50
CA TRP A 27 -24.86 -5.07 5.76
C TRP A 27 -23.33 -5.19 5.86
N VAL A 28 -22.78 -6.35 5.50
CA VAL A 28 -21.34 -6.61 5.50
C VAL A 28 -20.62 -5.73 4.47
N GLU A 29 -21.17 -5.62 3.26
CA GLU A 29 -20.66 -4.76 2.19
C GLU A 29 -20.62 -3.29 2.62
N GLN A 30 -21.73 -2.75 3.14
CA GLN A 30 -21.80 -1.38 3.63
C GLN A 30 -20.80 -1.11 4.75
N ARG A 31 -20.63 -2.07 5.67
CA ARG A 31 -19.65 -1.95 6.75
C ARG A 31 -18.22 -1.92 6.23
N ALA A 32 -17.87 -2.74 5.25
CA ALA A 32 -16.54 -2.73 4.65
C ALA A 32 -16.27 -1.44 3.88
N LEU A 33 -17.25 -0.96 3.09
CA LEU A 33 -17.16 0.32 2.38
C LEU A 33 -16.98 1.49 3.34
N PHE A 34 -17.72 1.50 4.45
CA PHE A 34 -17.58 2.52 5.50
C PHE A 34 -16.17 2.52 6.12
N ILE A 35 -15.63 1.33 6.43
CA ILE A 35 -14.27 1.23 6.98
C ILE A 35 -13.26 1.75 5.96
N ALA A 36 -13.36 1.35 4.69
CA ALA A 36 -12.47 1.82 3.63
C ALA A 36 -12.56 3.34 3.42
N ASP A 37 -13.77 3.91 3.42
CA ASP A 37 -13.98 5.35 3.29
C ASP A 37 -13.45 6.12 4.51
N TRP A 38 -13.56 5.55 5.71
CA TRP A 38 -12.96 6.14 6.91
C TRP A 38 -11.44 6.26 6.79
N TYR A 39 -10.76 5.22 6.32
CA TYR A 39 -9.31 5.29 6.03
C TYR A 39 -8.99 6.33 4.95
N LEU A 40 -9.85 6.51 3.94
CA LEU A 40 -9.66 7.50 2.89
C LEU A 40 -10.01 8.94 3.31
N SER A 41 -10.92 9.13 4.25
CA SER A 41 -11.45 10.44 4.66
C SER A 41 -10.39 11.33 5.30
N ASP A 42 -9.45 10.73 6.04
CA ASP A 42 -8.36 11.45 6.72
C ASP A 42 -7.21 11.86 5.77
N ARG A 43 -7.31 11.51 4.47
CA ARG A 43 -6.22 11.70 3.49
C ARG A 43 -5.88 13.16 3.22
N THR A 44 -6.86 14.06 3.23
CA THR A 44 -6.65 15.41 2.68
C THR A 44 -5.77 16.23 3.60
N LEU A 45 -6.05 16.25 4.91
CA LEU A 45 -5.23 16.98 5.87
C LEU A 45 -3.79 16.45 5.92
N LYS A 46 -3.62 15.11 5.88
CA LYS A 46 -2.29 14.47 5.83
C LYS A 46 -1.55 14.78 4.52
N GLN A 47 -2.24 14.73 3.38
CA GLN A 47 -1.66 15.00 2.07
C GLN A 47 -1.27 16.48 1.89
N TRP A 48 -2.10 17.41 2.37
CA TRP A 48 -1.79 18.83 2.35
C TRP A 48 -0.61 19.14 3.28
N GLY A 49 -0.54 18.52 4.47
CA GLY A 49 0.61 18.62 5.37
C GLY A 49 1.90 18.09 4.74
N ALA A 50 1.88 16.89 4.15
CA ALA A 50 3.03 16.31 3.46
C ALA A 50 3.50 17.17 2.27
N ARG A 51 2.56 17.72 1.48
CA ARG A 51 2.89 18.63 0.38
C ARG A 51 3.50 19.93 0.88
N ALA A 52 2.94 20.54 1.92
CA ALA A 52 3.48 21.76 2.53
C ALA A 52 4.91 21.55 3.03
N LEU A 53 5.18 20.43 3.70
CA LEU A 53 6.52 20.08 4.16
C LEU A 53 7.50 19.88 3.00
N ARG A 54 7.11 19.17 1.93
CA ARG A 54 7.94 19.03 0.73
C ARG A 54 8.23 20.35 0.05
N THR A 55 7.25 21.25 -0.05
CA THR A 55 7.49 22.60 -0.58
C THR A 55 8.44 23.39 0.32
N GLY A 56 8.35 23.23 1.64
CA GLY A 56 9.28 23.83 2.60
C GLY A 56 10.71 23.33 2.43
N VAL A 57 10.90 22.03 2.21
CA VAL A 57 12.23 21.46 1.91
C VAL A 57 12.79 22.02 0.61
N SER A 58 12.00 22.04 -0.47
CA SER A 58 12.46 22.55 -1.77
C SER A 58 12.79 24.04 -1.72
N LEU A 59 11.96 24.86 -1.08
CA LEU A 59 12.20 26.29 -0.91
C LEU A 59 13.40 26.55 0.00
N GLY A 60 13.56 25.78 1.07
CA GLY A 60 14.70 25.87 1.98
C GLY A 60 16.01 25.49 1.28
N ALA A 61 16.03 24.42 0.49
CA ALA A 61 17.18 24.00 -0.30
C ALA A 61 17.51 24.99 -1.42
N ALA A 62 16.50 25.54 -2.11
CA ALA A 62 16.70 26.56 -3.12
C ALA A 62 17.24 27.86 -2.51
N GLY A 63 16.67 28.31 -1.39
CA GLY A 63 17.17 29.48 -0.66
C GLY A 63 18.61 29.28 -0.17
N ALA A 64 18.90 28.11 0.38
CA ALA A 64 20.24 27.71 0.81
C ALA A 64 21.29 27.76 -0.30
N ALA A 65 20.94 27.38 -1.52
CA ALA A 65 21.84 27.36 -2.66
C ALA A 65 21.95 28.74 -3.34
N VAL A 66 20.83 29.43 -3.53
CA VAL A 66 20.75 30.66 -4.31
C VAL A 66 21.27 31.88 -3.53
N LEU A 67 20.98 31.99 -2.23
CA LEU A 67 21.43 33.13 -1.41
C LEU A 67 22.96 33.29 -1.39
N PRO A 68 23.78 32.26 -1.11
CA PRO A 68 25.23 32.40 -1.15
C PRO A 68 25.76 32.70 -2.56
N LEU A 69 25.16 32.15 -3.61
CA LEU A 69 25.53 32.45 -5.00
C LEU A 69 25.29 33.93 -5.34
N LEU A 70 24.17 34.51 -4.91
CA LEU A 70 23.86 35.93 -5.10
C LEU A 70 24.78 36.87 -4.31
N THR A 71 25.22 36.44 -3.12
CA THR A 71 26.26 37.20 -2.39
C THR A 71 27.62 37.12 -3.08
N LEU A 72 27.96 36.00 -3.73
CA LEU A 72 29.21 35.83 -4.48
C LEU A 72 29.24 36.70 -5.74
N THR A 73 28.11 36.89 -6.41
CA THR A 73 27.99 37.77 -7.60
C THR A 73 27.93 39.26 -7.25
N GLY A 74 27.98 39.61 -5.95
CA GLY A 74 27.93 41.00 -5.49
C GLY A 74 26.54 41.65 -5.59
N THR A 75 25.51 40.89 -5.97
CA THR A 75 24.14 41.39 -6.10
C THR A 75 23.47 41.65 -4.75
N LEU A 76 23.87 40.92 -3.70
CA LEU A 76 23.35 41.07 -2.34
C LEU A 76 24.48 41.30 -1.31
N PRO A 77 24.23 42.06 -0.23
CA PRO A 77 25.20 42.24 0.85
C PRO A 77 25.50 40.91 1.55
N VAL A 78 26.77 40.68 1.90
CA VAL A 78 27.28 39.44 2.56
C VAL A 78 26.46 39.02 3.79
N ARG A 79 25.88 39.98 4.53
CA ARG A 79 24.99 39.73 5.68
C ARG A 79 23.80 38.83 5.34
N HIS A 80 23.38 38.77 4.08
CA HIS A 80 22.24 37.98 3.63
C HIS A 80 22.55 36.49 3.49
N ALA A 81 23.83 36.10 3.49
CA ALA A 81 24.24 34.69 3.46
C ALA A 81 23.75 33.90 4.70
N VAL A 82 23.55 34.57 5.85
CA VAL A 82 23.00 33.96 7.08
C VAL A 82 21.59 33.39 6.85
N TRP A 83 20.79 34.01 5.99
CA TRP A 83 19.46 33.51 5.64
C TRP A 83 19.50 32.19 4.86
N GLY A 84 20.60 31.90 4.16
CA GLY A 84 20.81 30.60 3.52
C GLY A 84 20.94 29.47 4.54
N TYR A 85 21.65 29.70 5.64
CA TYR A 85 21.74 28.75 6.76
C TYR A 85 20.40 28.57 7.48
N LEU A 86 19.62 29.63 7.65
CA LEU A 86 18.26 29.54 8.19
C LEU A 86 17.32 28.77 7.24
N ALA A 87 17.48 28.93 5.93
CA ALA A 87 16.73 28.17 4.93
C ALA A 87 17.08 26.68 4.95
N LEU A 88 18.36 26.31 5.14
CA LEU A 88 18.78 24.92 5.38
C LEU A 88 18.16 24.35 6.66
N LEU A 89 18.21 25.11 7.75
CA LEU A 89 17.66 24.68 9.04
C LEU A 89 16.14 24.48 8.93
N GLY A 90 15.44 25.36 8.22
CA GLY A 90 14.03 25.20 7.88
C GLY A 90 13.74 23.94 7.06
N ALA A 91 14.54 23.66 6.02
CA ALA A 91 14.41 22.42 5.25
C ALA A 91 14.61 21.17 6.13
N LEU A 92 15.62 21.17 6.99
CA LEU A 92 15.86 20.06 7.92
C LEU A 92 14.71 19.91 8.92
N ALA A 93 14.19 21.01 9.45
CA ALA A 93 13.02 20.99 10.34
C ALA A 93 11.78 20.42 9.63
N CYS A 94 11.56 20.75 8.35
CA CYS A 94 10.48 20.16 7.57
C CYS A 94 10.64 18.64 7.38
N ILE A 95 11.86 18.15 7.14
CA ILE A 95 12.14 16.71 7.04
C ILE A 95 11.88 16.02 8.38
N CYS A 96 12.39 16.59 9.48
CA CYS A 96 12.19 16.06 10.82
C CYS A 96 10.70 16.04 11.20
N ALA A 97 9.94 17.09 10.85
CA ALA A 97 8.51 17.14 11.07
C ALA A 97 7.77 16.07 10.25
N ASP A 98 8.07 15.90 8.96
CA ASP A 98 7.44 14.86 8.13
C ASP A 98 7.68 13.45 8.71
N ARG A 99 8.89 13.19 9.20
CA ARG A 99 9.26 11.92 9.82
C ARG A 99 8.63 11.73 11.20
N TYR A 100 8.57 12.77 12.03
CA TYR A 100 8.01 12.68 13.38
C TYR A 100 6.49 12.53 13.36
N PHE A 101 5.81 13.27 12.49
CA PHE A 101 4.36 13.18 12.33
C PHE A 101 3.93 12.03 11.43
N GLY A 102 4.86 11.43 10.67
CA GLY A 102 4.55 10.34 9.75
C GLY A 102 3.49 10.72 8.71
N LEU A 103 3.41 12.00 8.33
CA LEU A 103 2.32 12.50 7.48
C LEU A 103 2.33 11.79 6.13
N THR A 104 3.53 11.62 5.55
CA THR A 104 3.72 10.91 4.28
C THR A 104 3.50 9.40 4.40
N SER A 105 4.01 8.74 5.45
CA SER A 105 3.85 7.29 5.63
C SER A 105 2.41 6.92 6.00
N GLY A 106 1.77 7.74 6.83
CA GLY A 106 0.40 7.57 7.30
C GLY A 106 -0.60 7.54 6.16
N TRP A 107 -0.64 8.55 5.28
CA TRP A 107 -1.65 8.56 4.20
C TRP A 107 -1.42 7.43 3.18
N ILE A 108 -0.16 7.04 2.91
CA ILE A 108 0.14 5.93 2.00
C ILE A 108 -0.35 4.62 2.62
N ARG A 109 -0.13 4.43 3.93
CA ARG A 109 -0.62 3.27 4.68
C ARG A 109 -2.15 3.23 4.68
N ASP A 110 -2.81 4.35 4.98
CA ASP A 110 -4.28 4.45 4.98
C ASP A 110 -4.86 4.06 3.60
N VAL A 111 -4.24 4.55 2.51
CA VAL A 111 -4.64 4.19 1.14
C VAL A 111 -4.41 2.72 0.85
N ALA A 112 -3.27 2.15 1.27
CA ALA A 112 -2.97 0.73 1.06
C ALA A 112 -3.97 -0.17 1.78
N THR A 113 -4.34 0.16 3.02
CA THR A 113 -5.34 -0.58 3.81
C THR A 113 -6.73 -0.48 3.17
N ALA A 114 -7.15 0.72 2.75
CA ALA A 114 -8.41 0.91 2.03
C ALA A 114 -8.47 0.09 0.73
N GLN A 115 -7.38 0.07 -0.05
CA GLN A 115 -7.29 -0.73 -1.27
C GLN A 115 -7.30 -2.24 -0.99
N ALA A 116 -6.67 -2.69 0.10
CA ALA A 116 -6.70 -4.09 0.49
C ALA A 116 -8.13 -4.54 0.85
N ILE A 117 -8.88 -3.70 1.57
CA ILE A 117 -10.30 -3.94 1.89
C ILE A 117 -11.14 -3.97 0.61
N GLN A 118 -10.96 -3.00 -0.30
CA GLN A 118 -11.69 -2.96 -1.58
C GLN A 118 -11.47 -4.21 -2.43
N ARG A 119 -10.22 -4.68 -2.57
CA ARG A 119 -9.92 -5.91 -3.32
C ARG A 119 -10.59 -7.15 -2.72
N ARG A 120 -10.65 -7.23 -1.39
CA ARG A 120 -11.37 -8.33 -0.71
C ARG A 120 -12.87 -8.23 -0.89
N LEU A 121 -13.42 -7.01 -0.92
CA LEU A 121 -14.84 -6.80 -1.17
C LEU A 121 -15.22 -7.21 -2.60
N GLU A 122 -14.40 -6.86 -3.59
CA GLU A 122 -14.58 -7.32 -4.97
C GLU A 122 -14.58 -8.86 -5.05
N THR A 123 -13.67 -9.52 -4.32
CA THR A 123 -13.63 -10.99 -4.27
C THR A 123 -14.92 -11.57 -3.67
N LEU A 124 -15.40 -11.00 -2.56
CA LEU A 124 -16.68 -11.40 -1.95
C LEU A 124 -17.86 -11.23 -2.91
N GLN A 125 -17.91 -10.12 -3.65
CA GLN A 125 -18.96 -9.83 -4.64
C GLN A 125 -19.01 -10.92 -5.74
N TYR A 126 -17.85 -11.32 -6.26
CA TYR A 126 -17.77 -12.37 -7.27
C TYR A 126 -18.13 -13.76 -6.71
N ASP A 127 -17.62 -14.09 -5.53
CA ASP A 127 -17.92 -15.37 -4.87
C ASP A 127 -19.42 -15.47 -4.56
N TRP A 128 -20.03 -14.38 -4.07
CA TRP A 128 -21.47 -14.28 -3.83
C TRP A 128 -22.26 -14.48 -5.12
N ALA A 129 -21.92 -13.75 -6.18
CA ALA A 129 -22.60 -13.89 -7.48
C ALA A 129 -22.50 -15.32 -8.04
N SER A 130 -21.35 -15.99 -7.85
CA SER A 130 -21.17 -17.37 -8.28
C SER A 130 -22.06 -18.35 -7.52
N GLU A 131 -22.29 -18.12 -6.22
CA GLU A 131 -23.16 -18.96 -5.40
C GLU A 131 -24.64 -18.65 -5.65
N SER A 132 -25.03 -17.38 -5.83
CA SER A 132 -26.40 -17.02 -6.24
C SER A 132 -26.78 -17.61 -7.61
N VAL A 133 -25.86 -17.62 -8.57
CA VAL A 133 -26.07 -18.28 -9.87
C VAL A 133 -26.18 -19.79 -9.71
N ARG A 134 -25.39 -20.39 -8.81
CA ARG A 134 -25.47 -21.83 -8.50
C ARG A 134 -26.79 -22.21 -7.84
N GLU A 135 -27.33 -21.35 -6.99
CA GLU A 135 -28.65 -21.53 -6.39
C GLU A 135 -29.77 -21.44 -7.44
N MET A 136 -29.69 -20.49 -8.38
CA MET A 136 -30.70 -20.33 -9.45
C MET A 136 -30.65 -21.42 -10.53
N LEU A 137 -29.47 -21.97 -10.84
CA LEU A 137 -29.25 -22.93 -11.93
C LEU A 137 -29.00 -24.37 -11.46
N GLY A 138 -28.87 -24.59 -10.16
CA GLY A 138 -28.51 -25.89 -9.58
C GLY A 138 -29.63 -26.93 -9.67
N PRO A 139 -29.29 -28.24 -9.77
CA PRO A 139 -30.27 -29.31 -9.54
C PRO A 139 -30.83 -29.16 -8.12
N THR A 140 -32.14 -29.38 -7.94
CA THR A 140 -32.90 -29.27 -6.69
C THR A 140 -32.41 -30.16 -5.52
N GLU A 141 -31.27 -30.84 -5.65
CA GLU A 141 -30.69 -31.74 -4.66
C GLU A 141 -29.88 -31.02 -3.57
N GLY A 142 -29.46 -29.77 -3.80
CA GLY A 142 -28.89 -28.91 -2.76
C GLY A 142 -30.00 -28.15 -2.05
N GLY A 143 -30.39 -28.57 -0.85
CA GLY A 143 -31.44 -27.89 -0.08
C GLY A 143 -31.06 -26.44 0.23
N ALA A 144 -32.06 -25.54 0.29
CA ALA A 144 -31.87 -24.11 0.61
C ALA A 144 -31.01 -23.86 1.87
N SER A 145 -31.00 -24.81 2.82
CA SER A 145 -30.13 -24.79 4.01
C SER A 145 -28.63 -24.89 3.67
N GLU A 146 -28.24 -25.70 2.70
CA GLU A 146 -26.83 -25.90 2.34
C GLU A 146 -26.28 -24.68 1.58
N ALA A 147 -27.08 -24.10 0.68
CA ALA A 147 -26.76 -22.83 0.03
C ALA A 147 -26.61 -21.71 1.07
N ALA A 148 -27.51 -21.68 2.06
CA ALA A 148 -27.43 -20.72 3.16
C ALA A 148 -26.14 -20.88 4.00
N GLU A 149 -25.75 -22.09 4.34
CA GLU A 149 -24.51 -22.37 5.05
C GLU A 149 -23.27 -21.92 4.26
N ARG A 150 -23.27 -22.14 2.93
CA ARG A 150 -22.17 -21.66 2.07
C ARG A 150 -22.12 -20.14 2.03
N GLY A 151 -23.25 -19.45 1.85
CA GLY A 151 -23.33 -17.99 1.90
C GLY A 151 -22.84 -17.41 3.23
N LEU A 152 -23.29 -17.96 4.36
CA LEU A 152 -22.80 -17.56 5.69
C LEU A 152 -21.29 -17.77 5.85
N SER A 153 -20.76 -18.86 5.30
CA SER A 153 -19.33 -19.14 5.36
C SER A 153 -18.49 -18.10 4.59
N LEU A 154 -19.00 -17.60 3.45
CA LEU A 154 -18.35 -16.54 2.67
C LEU A 154 -18.32 -15.21 3.46
N LEU A 155 -19.47 -14.82 4.02
CA LEU A 155 -19.58 -13.59 4.82
C LEU A 155 -18.68 -13.63 6.06
N ARG A 156 -18.62 -14.78 6.73
CA ARG A 156 -17.74 -14.99 7.89
C ARG A 156 -16.26 -14.89 7.51
N ARG A 157 -15.84 -15.58 6.45
CA ARG A 157 -14.44 -15.51 5.97
C ARG A 157 -14.05 -14.08 5.61
N PHE A 158 -14.92 -13.35 4.93
CA PHE A 158 -14.65 -11.96 4.59
C PHE A 158 -14.52 -11.06 5.84
N THR A 159 -15.40 -11.22 6.83
CA THR A 159 -15.31 -10.43 8.07
C THR A 159 -14.05 -10.76 8.89
N GLU A 160 -13.61 -12.01 8.89
CA GLU A 160 -12.33 -12.44 9.45
C GLU A 160 -11.14 -11.80 8.68
N ASP A 161 -11.18 -11.83 7.34
CA ASP A 161 -10.15 -11.23 6.48
C ASP A 161 -10.03 -9.71 6.70
N VAL A 162 -11.15 -8.98 6.75
CA VAL A 162 -11.13 -7.53 7.04
C VAL A 162 -10.56 -7.27 8.44
N SER A 163 -10.92 -8.10 9.42
CA SER A 163 -10.38 -7.97 10.78
C SER A 163 -8.87 -8.25 10.83
N GLU A 164 -8.37 -9.19 10.03
CA GLU A 164 -6.93 -9.45 9.90
C GLU A 164 -6.19 -8.27 9.27
N ILE A 165 -6.75 -7.69 8.20
CA ILE A 165 -6.17 -6.50 7.55
C ILE A 165 -5.99 -5.37 8.56
N VAL A 166 -7.05 -5.05 9.31
CA VAL A 166 -7.00 -3.99 10.34
C VAL A 166 -6.03 -4.35 11.46
N ARG A 167 -5.97 -5.62 11.89
CA ARG A 167 -5.05 -6.07 12.94
C ARG A 167 -3.60 -5.97 12.51
N SER A 168 -3.28 -6.38 11.28
CA SER A 168 -1.94 -6.29 10.70
C SER A 168 -1.48 -4.84 10.59
N GLU A 169 -2.36 -3.93 10.16
CA GLU A 169 -2.09 -2.50 10.11
C GLU A 169 -1.81 -1.92 11.49
N THR A 170 -2.62 -2.31 12.49
CA THR A 170 -2.42 -1.89 13.88
C THR A 170 -1.07 -2.39 14.43
N ALA A 171 -0.68 -3.63 14.11
CA ALA A 171 0.61 -4.20 14.52
C ALA A 171 1.80 -3.49 13.86
N ASP A 172 1.71 -3.21 12.56
CA ASP A 172 2.73 -2.45 11.83
C ASP A 172 2.87 -1.03 12.38
N TRP A 173 1.74 -0.39 12.73
CA TRP A 173 1.74 0.88 13.43
C TRP A 173 2.48 0.78 14.76
N MET A 174 2.17 -0.22 15.61
CA MET A 174 2.86 -0.41 16.90
C MET A 174 4.37 -0.63 16.76
N LEU A 175 4.84 -1.25 15.68
CA LEU A 175 6.28 -1.43 15.41
C LEU A 175 6.97 -0.11 15.05
N GLU A 176 6.30 0.77 14.30
CA GLU A 176 6.83 2.09 13.93
C GLU A 176 6.98 3.03 15.14
N PHE A 177 6.11 2.90 16.14
CA PHE A 177 6.21 3.67 17.40
C PHE A 177 7.20 3.09 18.41
N ARG A 178 7.78 1.91 18.14
CA ARG A 178 8.83 1.36 19.00
C ARG A 178 10.11 2.15 18.74
N PRO A 179 10.75 2.76 19.75
CA PRO A 179 12.04 3.41 19.58
C PRO A 179 13.12 2.35 19.30
N GLY A 180 13.23 1.94 18.04
CA GLY A 180 14.33 1.12 17.51
C GLY A 180 15.43 2.02 16.93
N PRO A 181 16.70 1.59 16.92
CA PRO A 181 17.77 2.37 16.33
C PRO A 181 17.44 2.62 14.85
N SER A 182 17.24 3.90 14.53
CA SER A 182 17.02 4.36 13.16
C SER A 182 18.07 3.74 12.24
N PRO A 183 17.72 3.09 11.12
CA PRO A 183 18.69 2.76 10.10
C PRO A 183 19.08 4.08 9.43
N LEU A 184 20.00 4.81 10.05
CA LEU A 184 20.84 5.78 9.35
C LEU A 184 21.85 4.98 8.51
N ALA A 185 21.35 4.21 7.56
CA ALA A 185 22.10 3.87 6.37
C ALA A 185 21.82 5.01 5.40
N SER A 186 22.54 6.11 5.60
CA SER A 186 22.71 7.16 4.61
C SER A 186 23.11 6.46 3.30
N GLN A 187 22.19 6.27 2.38
CA GLN A 187 22.53 5.97 0.99
C GLN A 187 23.28 7.21 0.50
N PRO A 188 24.61 7.16 0.26
CA PRO A 188 25.24 8.26 -0.43
C PRO A 188 24.58 8.36 -1.81
N VAL A 189 24.02 9.53 -2.10
CA VAL A 189 23.66 9.90 -3.47
C VAL A 189 24.96 9.84 -4.27
N ALA A 190 25.19 8.72 -4.94
CA ALA A 190 26.23 8.61 -5.94
C ALA A 190 25.80 9.50 -7.10
N VAL A 191 26.34 10.72 -7.15
CA VAL A 191 26.31 11.57 -8.33
C VAL A 191 27.11 10.85 -9.41
N SER A 192 26.40 10.06 -10.22
CA SER A 192 26.97 9.48 -11.44
C SER A 192 27.18 10.62 -12.43
N ALA A 193 28.39 11.15 -12.48
CA ALA A 193 28.82 12.11 -13.49
C ALA A 193 28.66 11.48 -14.88
N ALA A 194 27.67 11.95 -15.64
CA ALA A 194 27.47 11.59 -17.03
C ALA A 194 28.68 12.02 -17.86
N ARG A 195 29.33 11.07 -18.56
CA ARG A 195 30.10 11.40 -19.77
C ARG A 195 29.18 11.23 -20.99
N PRO A 196 29.24 12.13 -21.98
CA PRO A 196 28.52 11.97 -23.23
C PRO A 196 29.35 11.10 -24.19
N ALA A 197 28.81 9.96 -24.60
CA ALA A 197 29.21 9.31 -25.85
C ALA A 197 28.10 8.38 -26.34
N GLU A 198 27.62 8.72 -27.54
CA GLU A 198 27.05 7.83 -28.56
C GLU A 198 25.60 7.34 -28.43
N ILE A 199 24.77 8.10 -29.16
CA ILE A 199 23.57 7.67 -29.86
C ILE A 199 23.90 6.47 -30.77
N CYS A 200 23.25 5.32 -30.56
CA CYS A 200 22.50 4.57 -31.60
C CYS A 200 22.01 3.19 -31.13
N ALA A 201 20.84 2.83 -31.66
CA ALA A 201 20.31 1.48 -31.88
C ALA A 201 19.68 0.70 -30.70
N ALA A 202 18.35 0.86 -30.62
CA ALA A 202 17.33 -0.20 -30.72
C ALA A 202 17.65 -1.61 -30.18
N GLY A 203 16.78 -2.09 -29.29
CA GLY A 203 16.60 -3.52 -29.07
C GLY A 203 15.96 -3.84 -27.73
N HIS A 204 14.68 -4.22 -27.78
CA HIS A 204 13.99 -5.13 -26.87
C HIS A 204 14.83 -5.75 -25.75
N ASN A 205 14.38 -5.69 -24.50
CA ASN A 205 14.23 -6.89 -23.67
C ASN A 205 13.49 -6.58 -22.35
N VAL A 206 12.34 -7.24 -22.23
CA VAL A 206 11.49 -7.36 -21.06
C VAL A 206 11.97 -8.56 -20.22
N HIS A 207 11.99 -8.39 -18.90
CA HIS A 207 12.09 -9.40 -17.83
C HIS A 207 13.23 -10.44 -17.84
N ARG A 208 14.19 -10.28 -16.91
CA ARG A 208 14.79 -11.42 -16.20
C ARG A 208 15.38 -11.00 -14.84
N PHE A 209 14.86 -11.60 -13.77
CA PHE A 209 15.39 -11.51 -12.40
C PHE A 209 16.86 -11.99 -12.34
N PRO A 210 17.72 -11.41 -11.46
CA PRO A 210 19.08 -11.91 -11.26
C PRO A 210 19.06 -13.13 -10.32
N ALA A 211 19.59 -14.26 -10.80
CA ALA A 211 19.86 -15.44 -9.99
C ALA A 211 21.26 -15.36 -9.33
N PRO A 212 21.45 -15.89 -8.11
CA PRO A 212 22.71 -15.82 -7.37
C PRO A 212 23.81 -16.74 -7.95
N PRO A 213 25.11 -16.42 -7.75
CA PRO A 213 26.20 -17.12 -8.41
C PRO A 213 26.62 -18.40 -7.68
N GLY A 214 26.74 -19.49 -8.44
CA GLY A 214 27.61 -20.60 -8.06
C GLY A 214 26.91 -21.94 -7.84
N PHE A 215 26.81 -22.74 -8.90
CA PHE A 215 27.16 -24.17 -8.88
C PHE A 215 27.20 -24.65 -10.34
N ARG A 216 28.37 -25.05 -10.83
CA ARG A 216 28.51 -25.66 -12.16
C ARG A 216 28.09 -27.14 -12.05
N PRO A 217 27.11 -27.64 -12.83
CA PRO A 217 26.75 -29.04 -12.80
C PRO A 217 27.81 -29.88 -13.54
N SER A 218 28.37 -30.86 -12.84
CA SER A 218 29.22 -31.93 -13.38
C SER A 218 28.37 -32.87 -14.24
N MET A 219 28.63 -32.91 -15.55
CA MET A 219 27.99 -33.85 -16.47
C MET A 219 28.53 -35.28 -16.24
N PRO A 220 27.67 -36.29 -15.99
CA PRO A 220 28.05 -37.69 -16.05
C PRO A 220 28.21 -38.11 -17.52
N ARG A 221 29.37 -38.68 -17.88
CA ARG A 221 29.61 -39.26 -19.21
C ARG A 221 28.71 -40.47 -19.41
N GLN A 222 27.78 -40.42 -20.36
CA GLN A 222 27.01 -41.60 -20.81
C GLN A 222 27.90 -42.48 -21.72
N ARG A 223 27.91 -43.79 -21.44
CA ARG A 223 28.60 -44.83 -22.24
C ARG A 223 27.66 -45.33 -23.37
N PRO A 224 28.21 -45.86 -24.49
CA PRO A 224 27.43 -46.24 -25.68
C PRO A 224 26.57 -47.50 -25.50
N PRO A 225 25.57 -47.71 -26.39
CA PRO A 225 24.57 -48.79 -26.28
C PRO A 225 25.09 -50.14 -26.77
N GLU A 226 24.73 -51.22 -26.07
CA GLU A 226 24.83 -52.58 -26.62
C GLU A 226 23.54 -52.93 -27.39
N GLY A 227 23.74 -53.44 -28.60
CA GLY A 227 22.68 -53.84 -29.54
C GLY A 227 22.11 -55.24 -29.26
N PRO A 228 21.07 -55.63 -30.03
CA PRO A 228 20.03 -56.53 -29.58
C PRO A 228 20.30 -58.03 -29.83
N LEU A 229 19.57 -58.86 -29.08
CA LEU A 229 19.32 -60.28 -29.36
C LEU A 229 18.46 -60.46 -30.62
#